data_AF-A0AA40WFN0-F1
#
_entry.id   AF-A0AA40WFN0-F1
#
_cell.length_a   1.000
_cell.length_b   1.000
_cell.length_c   1.000
_cell.angle_alpha   90.00
_cell.angle_beta   90.00
_cell.angle_gamma   90.00
#
_symmetry.space_group_name_H-M   'P 1'
#
loop_
_entity.id
_entity.type
_entity.pdbx_description
1 polymer ?
#
loop_
_entity_poly.entity_id
_entity_poly.type
_entity_poly.pdbx_seq_one_letter_code
_entity_poly.pdbx_strand_id
1 'polypeptide(L)'
;MRFDKLYKQYDYLKKLRSVLYYQGVVTHEILGDLTQILKSRIANEKRKNRILNVFVEMVQNVSHYSLEKEGGYGVGLILVKEKDHILKLSTANFLSPETASSL
;
A
#
# COMPACT_ATOMS: atom_id res chain seq x y z
N MET A 1 16.82 8.47 21.06
CA MET A 1 16.22 7.19 21.52
C MET A 1 15.47 6.55 20.34
N ARG A 2 15.43 5.21 20.21
CA ARG A 2 14.81 4.51 19.05
C ARG A 2 13.32 4.87 18.84
N PHE A 3 12.63 5.30 19.88
CA PHE A 3 11.24 5.75 19.85
C PHE A 3 11.03 7.14 19.23
N ASP A 4 12.03 8.02 19.23
CA ASP A 4 11.90 9.36 18.62
C ASP A 4 11.63 9.26 17.11
N LYS A 5 12.26 8.26 16.46
CA LYS A 5 12.06 7.98 15.03
C LYS A 5 10.67 7.42 14.76
N LEU A 6 10.17 6.55 15.63
CA LEU A 6 8.82 6.00 15.52
C LEU A 6 7.75 7.09 15.69
N TYR A 7 7.91 7.98 16.67
CA TYR A 7 7.01 9.11 16.86
C TYR A 7 7.02 10.05 15.65
N LYS A 8 8.20 10.37 15.09
CA LYS A 8 8.30 11.17 13.86
C LYS A 8 7.56 10.52 12.69
N GLN A 9 7.68 9.21 12.52
CA GLN A 9 6.96 8.48 11.48
C GLN A 9 5.44 8.52 11.71
N TYR A 10 5.00 8.28 12.95
CA TYR A 10 3.59 8.39 13.33
C TYR A 10 3.03 9.79 13.05
N ASP A 11 3.72 10.84 13.49
CA ASP A 11 3.31 12.23 13.30
C ASP A 11 3.24 12.59 11.80
N TYR A 12 4.20 12.12 11.01
CA TYR A 12 4.19 12.28 9.55
C TYR A 12 2.99 11.58 8.90
N LEU A 13 2.73 10.32 9.22
CA LEU A 13 1.60 9.56 8.70
C LEU A 13 0.25 10.18 9.09
N LYS A 14 0.15 10.70 10.33
CA LYS A 14 -1.01 11.44 10.82
C LYS A 14 -1.24 12.72 10.01
N LYS A 15 -0.21 13.53 9.79
CA LYS A 15 -0.27 14.76 8.97
C LYS A 15 -0.66 14.47 7.52
N LEU A 16 -0.23 13.32 6.99
CA LEU A 16 -0.60 12.84 5.66
C LEU A 16 -2.04 12.32 5.55
N ARG A 17 -2.79 12.25 6.66
CA ARG A 17 -4.11 11.60 6.72
C ARG A 17 -4.08 10.18 6.14
N SER A 18 -3.03 9.43 6.51
CA SER A 18 -2.92 8.02 6.13
C SER A 18 -4.01 7.21 6.81
N VAL A 19 -4.74 6.43 6.00
CA VAL A 19 -5.73 5.44 6.46
C VAL A 19 -5.06 4.08 6.64
N LEU A 20 -4.13 3.77 5.75
CA LEU A 20 -3.38 2.52 5.74
C LEU A 20 -1.96 2.83 5.28
N TYR A 21 -0.99 2.28 6.01
CA TYR A 21 0.42 2.28 5.66
C TYR A 21 0.98 0.91 5.98
N TYR A 22 1.60 0.29 4.98
CA TYR A 22 2.28 -0.99 5.12
C TYR A 22 3.60 -0.93 4.37
N GLN A 23 4.66 -1.46 4.97
CA GLN A 23 5.94 -1.65 4.31
C GLN A 23 6.47 -3.03 4.72
N GLY A 24 6.72 -3.90 3.74
CA GLY A 24 7.15 -5.27 4.00
C GLY A 24 6.79 -6.24 2.88
N VAL A 25 6.83 -7.53 3.20
CA VAL A 25 6.57 -8.66 2.29
C VAL A 25 5.08 -8.77 1.96
N VAL A 26 4.72 -8.67 0.69
CA VAL A 26 3.32 -8.72 0.23
C VAL A 26 2.93 -10.18 -0.06
N THR A 27 2.60 -10.91 1.00
CA THR A 27 2.02 -12.27 0.92
C THR A 27 0.53 -12.21 0.57
N HIS A 28 -0.07 -13.37 0.24
CA HIS A 28 -1.51 -13.47 0.01
C HIS A 28 -2.34 -13.14 1.26
N GLU A 29 -1.85 -13.51 2.44
CA GLU A 29 -2.49 -13.19 3.72
C GLU A 29 -2.50 -11.68 3.97
N ILE A 30 -1.34 -11.03 3.82
CA ILE A 30 -1.22 -9.56 3.93
C ILE A 30 -2.13 -8.86 2.92
N LEU A 31 -2.16 -9.31 1.67
CA LEU A 31 -3.08 -8.74 0.67
C LEU A 31 -4.55 -8.87 1.13
N GLY A 32 -4.93 -10.02 1.68
CA GLY A 32 -6.26 -10.26 2.25
C GLY A 32 -6.59 -9.26 3.36
N ASP A 33 -5.70 -9.10 4.33
CA ASP A 33 -5.88 -8.21 5.48
C ASP A 33 -5.98 -6.74 5.07
N LEU A 34 -5.06 -6.27 4.21
CA LEU A 34 -5.08 -4.90 3.72
C LEU A 34 -6.37 -4.61 2.92
N THR A 35 -6.86 -5.59 2.16
CA THR A 35 -8.12 -5.48 1.42
C THR A 35 -9.32 -5.36 2.36
N GLN A 36 -9.35 -6.11 3.47
CA GLN A 36 -10.43 -6.00 4.47
C GLN A 36 -10.43 -4.65 5.18
N ILE A 37 -9.24 -4.12 5.51
CA ILE A 37 -9.12 -2.78 6.11
C ILE A 37 -9.67 -1.72 5.16
N LEU A 38 -9.28 -1.77 3.88
CA LEU A 38 -9.77 -0.82 2.88
C LEU A 38 -11.29 -0.98 2.66
N LYS A 39 -11.79 -2.21 2.54
CA LYS A 39 -13.22 -2.51 2.38
C LYS A 39 -14.06 -1.89 3.50
N SER A 40 -13.60 -2.00 4.73
CA SER A 40 -14.25 -1.39 5.91
C SER A 40 -14.29 0.13 5.79
N ARG A 41 -13.22 0.76 5.30
CA ARG A 41 -13.16 2.23 5.12
C ARG A 41 -14.15 2.72 4.06
N ILE A 42 -14.31 1.98 2.98
CA ILE A 42 -15.09 2.41 1.81
C ILE A 42 -16.51 1.83 1.77
N ALA A 43 -17.02 1.30 2.88
CA ALA A 43 -18.28 0.57 2.92
C ALA A 43 -19.47 1.35 2.29
N ASN A 44 -19.47 2.67 2.48
CA ASN A 44 -20.49 3.61 2.01
C ASN A 44 -20.17 4.26 0.65
N GLU A 45 -19.04 3.93 0.02
CA GLU A 45 -18.65 4.47 -1.29
C GLU A 45 -19.41 3.79 -2.42
N LYS A 46 -20.01 4.59 -3.31
CA LYS A 46 -20.75 4.08 -4.48
C LYS A 46 -19.87 3.23 -5.41
N ARG A 47 -18.58 3.56 -5.50
CA ARG A 47 -17.61 2.90 -6.40
C ARG A 47 -16.69 1.90 -5.67
N LYS A 48 -17.10 1.39 -4.49
CA LYS A 48 -16.26 0.54 -3.65
C LYS A 48 -15.61 -0.66 -4.36
N ASN A 49 -16.34 -1.38 -5.20
CA ASN A 49 -15.80 -2.53 -5.93
C ASN A 49 -14.69 -2.12 -6.90
N ARG A 50 -14.85 -0.97 -7.59
CA ARG A 50 -13.81 -0.45 -8.48
C ARG A 50 -12.56 -0.05 -7.70
N ILE A 51 -12.74 0.59 -6.55
CA ILE A 51 -11.63 0.98 -5.66
C ILE A 51 -10.87 -0.26 -5.17
N LEU A 52 -11.59 -1.31 -4.76
CA LEU A 52 -10.97 -2.57 -4.30
C LEU A 52 -10.24 -3.29 -5.42
N ASN A 53 -10.81 -3.36 -6.63
CA ASN A 53 -10.15 -4.03 -7.75
C ASN A 53 -8.83 -3.32 -8.10
N VAL A 54 -8.86 -1.99 -8.24
CA VAL A 54 -7.64 -1.20 -8.51
C VAL A 54 -6.63 -1.40 -7.38
N PHE A 55 -7.06 -1.38 -6.13
CA PHE A 55 -6.19 -1.63 -4.99
C PHE A 55 -5.52 -3.01 -5.05
N VAL A 56 -6.30 -4.07 -5.25
CA VAL A 56 -5.80 -5.45 -5.31
C VAL A 56 -4.79 -5.60 -6.46
N GLU A 57 -5.10 -5.09 -7.65
CA GLU A 57 -4.20 -5.12 -8.81
C GLU A 57 -2.88 -4.39 -8.51
N MET A 58 -2.94 -3.19 -7.92
CA MET A 58 -1.74 -2.43 -7.56
C MET A 58 -0.85 -3.17 -6.54
N VAL A 59 -1.45 -3.85 -5.56
CA VAL A 59 -0.72 -4.61 -4.54
C VAL A 59 -0.18 -5.93 -5.10
N GLN A 60 -0.93 -6.60 -5.98
CA GLN A 60 -0.45 -7.77 -6.71
C GLN A 60 0.74 -7.43 -7.61
N ASN A 61 0.72 -6.27 -8.26
CA ASN A 61 1.85 -5.78 -9.06
C ASN A 61 3.12 -5.63 -8.21
N VAL A 62 3.00 -5.13 -6.97
CA VAL A 62 4.13 -5.09 -6.03
C VAL A 62 4.64 -6.50 -5.73
N SER A 63 3.75 -7.42 -5.36
CA SER A 63 4.13 -8.80 -5.02
C SER A 63 4.83 -9.51 -6.19
N HIS A 64 4.33 -9.30 -7.40
CA HIS A 64 4.84 -9.94 -8.61
C HIS A 64 6.13 -9.30 -9.14
N TYR A 65 6.16 -7.98 -9.32
CA TYR A 65 7.25 -7.28 -10.02
C TYR A 65 8.35 -6.74 -9.11
N SER A 66 8.18 -6.72 -7.78
CA SER A 66 9.27 -6.26 -6.91
C SER A 66 10.54 -7.08 -7.11
N LEU A 67 11.66 -6.40 -7.32
CA LEU A 67 12.99 -7.01 -7.41
C LEU A 67 13.45 -7.52 -6.03
N GLU A 68 13.04 -6.84 -4.96
CA GLU A 68 13.25 -7.31 -3.60
C GLU A 68 12.24 -8.43 -3.29
N LYS A 69 12.75 -9.62 -2.97
CA LYS A 69 11.96 -10.80 -2.65
C LYS A 69 12.31 -11.35 -1.27
N GLU A 70 11.30 -11.79 -0.53
CA GLU A 70 11.45 -12.56 0.71
C GLU A 70 10.44 -13.72 0.70
N GLY A 71 10.92 -14.95 0.91
CA GLY A 71 10.06 -16.14 0.85
C GLY A 71 9.32 -16.34 -0.48
N GLY A 72 9.85 -15.80 -1.59
CA GLY A 72 9.22 -15.85 -2.91
C GLY A 72 8.20 -14.74 -3.20
N TYR A 73 7.91 -13.87 -2.22
CA TYR A 73 6.98 -12.75 -2.35
C TYR A 73 7.72 -11.42 -2.51
N GLY A 74 7.12 -10.49 -3.26
CA GLY A 74 7.68 -9.14 -3.43
C GLY A 74 7.58 -8.28 -2.17
N VAL A 75 8.63 -7.51 -1.91
CA VAL A 75 8.66 -6.49 -0.86
C VAL A 75 8.23 -5.14 -1.45
N GLY A 76 7.44 -4.39 -0.70
CA GLY A 76 7.09 -3.04 -1.13
C GLY A 76 6.39 -2.22 -0.06
N LEU A 77 5.84 -1.10 -0.50
CA LEU A 77 5.16 -0.11 0.31
C LEU A 77 3.76 0.13 -0.26
N ILE A 78 2.77 0.12 0.63
CA ILE A 78 1.38 0.42 0.33
C ILE A 78 0.95 1.59 1.21
N LEU A 79 0.35 2.61 0.60
CA LEU A 79 -0.11 3.81 1.28
C LEU A 79 -1.46 4.24 0.73
N VAL A 80 -2.44 4.29 1.63
CA VAL A 80 -3.76 4.87 1.37
C VAL A 80 -3.91 6.13 2.18
N LYS A 81 -4.27 7.23 1.53
CA LYS A 81 -4.55 8.52 2.17
C LYS A 81 -5.95 8.98 1.82
N GLU A 82 -6.55 9.74 2.72
CA GLU A 82 -7.85 10.36 2.49
C GLU A 82 -7.73 11.88 2.61
N LYS A 83 -8.13 12.57 1.54
CA LYS A 83 -8.18 14.04 1.51
C LYS A 83 -9.43 14.48 0.76
N ASP A 84 -10.26 15.31 1.39
CA ASP A 84 -11.46 15.91 0.79
C ASP A 84 -12.41 14.85 0.18
N HIS A 85 -12.62 13.75 0.90
CA HIS A 85 -13.40 12.57 0.46
C HIS A 85 -12.83 11.82 -0.76
N ILE A 86 -11.60 12.13 -1.16
CA ILE A 86 -10.87 11.43 -2.21
C ILE A 86 -9.87 10.48 -1.55
N LEU A 87 -9.98 9.19 -1.89
CA LEU A 87 -9.00 8.18 -1.54
C LEU A 87 -7.89 8.17 -2.58
N LYS A 88 -6.66 8.40 -2.10
CA LYS A 88 -5.45 8.25 -2.89
C LYS A 88 -4.77 6.94 -2.52
N LEU A 89 -4.75 6.03 -3.48
CA LEU A 89 -4.03 4.75 -3.41
C LEU A 89 -2.63 4.96 -3.99
N SER A 90 -1.61 4.44 -3.31
CA SER A 90 -0.23 4.50 -3.78
C SER A 90 0.49 3.22 -3.38
N THR A 91 1.21 2.65 -4.32
CA THR A 91 2.12 1.52 -4.08
C THR A 91 3.52 1.88 -4.57
N ALA A 92 4.53 1.26 -3.99
CA ALA A 92 5.90 1.36 -4.44
C ALA A 92 6.62 0.04 -4.19
N ASN A 93 7.53 -0.30 -5.09
CA ASN A 93 8.39 -1.46 -4.99
C ASN A 93 9.70 -1.17 -5.70
N PHE A 94 10.76 -1.89 -5.32
CA PHE A 94 12.03 -1.77 -6.02
C PHE A 94 11.94 -2.49 -7.36
N LEU A 95 12.50 -1.89 -8.40
CA LEU A 95 12.54 -2.41 -9.77
C LEU A 95 13.97 -2.34 -10.29
N SER A 96 14.31 -3.18 -11.26
CA SER A 96 15.55 -2.97 -12.00
C SER A 96 15.45 -1.70 -12.87
N PRO A 97 16.57 -1.02 -13.17
CA PRO A 97 16.55 0.16 -14.04
C PRO A 97 15.90 -0.10 -15.41
N GLU A 98 16.12 -1.30 -15.97
CA GLU A 98 15.57 -1.69 -17.26
C GLU A 98 14.04 -1.76 -17.20
N THR A 99 13.49 -2.44 -16.19
CA THR A 99 12.03 -2.51 -15.97
C THR A 99 11.44 -1.13 -15.65
N ALA A 100 12.14 -0.31 -14.87
CA ALA A 100 11.66 1.04 -14.54
C ALA A 100 11.61 1.97 -15.76
N SER A 101 12.54 1.80 -16.71
CA SER A 101 12.63 2.65 -17.91
C SER A 101 11.56 2.40 -18.97
N SER A 102 10.84 1.27 -18.90
CA SER A 102 9.83 0.85 -19.88
C SER A 102 8.38 1.07 -19.45
N LEU A 103 8.16 1.62 -18.25
CA LEU A 103 6.85 1.95 -17.68
C LEU A 103 6.39 3.37 -18.04
#